data_AF-U7GCB7-F1
#
_entry.id   AF-U7GCB7-F1
#
_cell.length_a   1.000
_cell.length_b   1.000
_cell.length_c   1.000
_cell.angle_alpha   90.00
_cell.angle_beta   90.00
_cell.angle_gamma   90.00
#
_symmetry.space_group_name_H-M   'P 1'
#
loop_
_entity.id
_entity.type
_entity.pdbx_description
1 polymer ?
#
loop_
_entity_poly.entity_id
_entity_poly.type
_entity_poly.pdbx_seq_one_letter_code
_entity_poly.pdbx_strand_id
1 'polypeptide(L)'
;MGVKALYYSERDGLDMALKNPDKMLFSSKAEADARDKILELSEEVAAFLQRKVSGLSEELAEQCALAVAEEKELFSRALKKPELLNEAAAAE
;
A
#
# COMPACT_ATOMS: atom_id res chain seq x y z
N MET A 1 -23.71 -22.39 11.95
CA MET A 1 -23.04 -21.53 10.95
C MET A 1 -22.16 -20.55 11.71
N GLY A 2 -20.84 -20.76 11.74
CA GLY A 2 -19.92 -19.82 12.38
C GLY A 2 -19.77 -18.60 11.49
N VAL A 3 -20.18 -17.43 11.97
CA VAL A 3 -19.95 -16.17 11.26
C VAL A 3 -18.44 -15.94 11.24
N LYS A 4 -17.79 -16.21 10.12
CA LYS A 4 -16.35 -15.95 9.95
C LYS A 4 -16.23 -14.42 9.89
N ALA A 5 -15.73 -13.80 10.95
CA ALA A 5 -15.49 -12.37 10.96
C ALA A 5 -14.45 -12.05 9.89
N LEU A 6 -14.88 -11.37 8.83
CA LEU A 6 -14.00 -10.84 7.78
C LEU A 6 -13.72 -9.39 8.14
N TYR A 7 -12.45 -9.03 8.19
CA TYR A 7 -11.98 -7.69 8.52
C TYR A 7 -11.70 -6.96 7.20
N TYR A 8 -12.05 -5.69 7.13
CA TYR A 8 -11.76 -4.84 5.98
C TYR A 8 -11.04 -3.59 6.47
N SER A 9 -10.22 -3.03 5.61
CA SER A 9 -9.56 -1.74 5.82
C SER A 9 -10.64 -0.65 5.88
N GLU A 10 -10.68 0.14 6.96
CA GLU A 10 -11.69 1.19 7.13
C GLU A 10 -11.59 2.23 6.00
N ARG A 11 -10.39 2.39 5.42
CA ARG A 11 -10.10 3.33 4.35
C ARG A 11 -10.48 2.82 2.95
N ASP A 12 -10.47 1.51 2.72
CA ASP A 12 -11.06 0.93 1.49
C ASP A 12 -12.59 1.10 1.46
N GLY A 13 -13.21 1.16 2.65
CA GLY A 13 -14.65 1.22 2.80
C GLY A 13 -15.33 -0.12 2.49
N LEU A 14 -16.43 -0.39 3.20
CA LEU A 14 -17.17 -1.65 3.08
C LEU A 14 -17.62 -1.93 1.62
N ASP A 15 -17.92 -0.86 0.86
CA ASP A 15 -18.35 -0.94 -0.54
C ASP A 15 -17.27 -1.45 -1.51
N MET A 16 -16.00 -1.05 -1.36
CA MET A 16 -14.92 -1.61 -2.19
C MET A 16 -14.54 -3.01 -1.73
N ALA A 17 -14.56 -3.26 -0.41
CA ALA A 17 -14.27 -4.58 0.14
C ALA A 17 -15.28 -5.65 -0.32
N LEU A 18 -16.56 -5.29 -0.45
CA LEU A 18 -17.61 -6.16 -1.01
C LEU A 18 -17.46 -6.36 -2.52
N LYS A 19 -16.88 -5.39 -3.25
CA LYS A 19 -16.62 -5.51 -4.69
C LYS A 19 -15.40 -6.36 -5.02
N ASN A 20 -14.39 -6.38 -4.15
CA ASN A 20 -13.18 -7.17 -4.30
C ASN A 20 -12.88 -8.01 -3.03
N PRO A 21 -13.76 -8.96 -2.69
CA PRO A 21 -13.66 -9.73 -1.46
C PRO A 21 -12.34 -10.51 -1.34
N ASP A 22 -11.80 -10.99 -2.46
CA ASP A 22 -10.56 -11.78 -2.48
C ASP A 22 -9.29 -10.96 -2.19
N LYS A 23 -9.32 -9.63 -2.35
CA LYS A 23 -8.15 -8.75 -2.16
C LYS A 23 -8.28 -7.79 -0.99
N MET A 24 -9.51 -7.53 -0.53
CA MET A 24 -9.81 -6.48 0.43
C MET A 24 -10.52 -6.99 1.70
N LEU A 25 -10.85 -8.28 1.76
CA LEU A 25 -11.30 -8.93 2.99
C LEU A 25 -10.14 -9.75 3.58
N PHE A 26 -9.75 -9.35 4.77
CA PHE A 26 -8.67 -9.98 5.54
C PHE A 26 -9.23 -10.95 6.57
N SER A 27 -8.43 -11.98 6.84
CA SER A 27 -8.77 -13.01 7.83
C SER A 27 -8.56 -12.51 9.27
N SER A 28 -7.74 -11.46 9.44
CA SER A 28 -7.41 -10.88 10.73
C SER A 28 -7.53 -9.36 10.73
N LYS A 29 -7.88 -8.80 11.89
CA LYS A 29 -7.93 -7.36 12.10
C LYS A 29 -6.55 -6.71 11.87
N ALA A 30 -5.48 -7.40 12.25
CA ALA A 30 -4.11 -6.91 12.12
C ALA A 30 -3.72 -6.67 10.66
N GLU A 31 -4.18 -7.50 9.72
CA GLU A 31 -3.94 -7.32 8.29
C GLU A 31 -4.74 -6.14 7.73
N ALA A 32 -5.99 -5.96 8.16
CA ALA A 32 -6.79 -4.79 7.81
C ALA A 32 -6.16 -3.48 8.30
N ASP A 33 -5.72 -3.44 9.57
CA ASP A 33 -4.97 -2.31 10.15
C ASP A 33 -3.63 -2.05 9.42
N ALA A 34 -2.96 -3.10 8.93
CA ALA A 34 -1.74 -2.96 8.15
C ALA A 34 -2.03 -2.36 6.77
N ARG A 35 -3.10 -2.81 6.10
CA ARG A 35 -3.55 -2.25 4.81
C ARG A 35 -3.97 -0.79 4.96
N ASP A 36 -4.70 -0.45 6.02
CA ASP A 36 -5.05 0.93 6.34
C ASP A 36 -3.80 1.81 6.43
N LYS A 37 -2.76 1.36 7.14
CA LYS A 37 -1.48 2.09 7.24
C LYS A 37 -0.73 2.22 5.92
N ILE A 38 -0.83 1.22 5.05
CA ILE A 38 -0.24 1.26 3.71
C ILE A 38 -0.97 2.31 2.87
N LEU A 39 -2.30 2.32 2.88
CA LEU A 39 -3.10 3.32 2.16
C LEU A 39 -2.81 4.75 2.64
N GLU A 40 -2.66 4.97 3.95
CA GLU A 40 -2.24 6.27 4.49
C GLU A 40 -0.94 6.76 3.87
N LEU A 41 0.03 5.84 3.84
CA LEU A 41 1.38 6.16 3.41
C LEU A 41 1.40 6.42 1.91
N SER A 42 0.66 5.63 1.13
CA SER A 42 0.48 5.86 -0.30
C SER A 42 -0.09 7.24 -0.58
N GLU A 43 -1.12 7.66 0.15
CA GLU A 43 -1.78 8.95 -0.08
C GLU A 43 -0.84 10.13 0.21
N GLU A 44 -0.12 10.08 1.32
CA GLU A 44 0.87 11.09 1.69
C GLU A 44 2.08 11.11 0.73
N VAL A 45 2.56 9.94 0.30
CA VAL A 45 3.67 9.83 -0.65
C VAL A 45 3.26 10.32 -2.04
N ALA A 46 2.04 10.02 -2.49
CA ALA A 46 1.51 10.52 -3.76
C ALA A 46 1.41 12.05 -3.73
N ALA A 47 0.82 12.61 -2.67
CA ALA A 47 0.74 14.05 -2.47
C ALA A 47 2.14 14.70 -2.40
N PHE A 48 3.11 14.05 -1.75
CA PHE A 48 4.49 14.51 -1.72
C PHE A 48 5.14 14.50 -3.11
N LEU A 49 4.96 13.42 -3.87
CA LEU A 49 5.48 13.27 -5.23
C LEU A 49 4.89 14.30 -6.18
N GLN A 50 3.58 14.53 -6.15
CA GLN A 50 2.92 15.57 -6.94
C GLN A 50 3.46 16.97 -6.61
N ARG A 51 3.75 17.25 -5.34
CA ARG A 51 4.30 18.55 -4.90
C ARG A 51 5.77 18.73 -5.26
N LYS A 52 6.56 17.65 -5.27
CA LYS A 52 8.01 17.70 -5.55
C LYS A 52 8.34 17.56 -7.04
N VAL A 53 7.55 16.80 -7.78
CA VAL A 53 7.78 16.48 -9.18
C VAL A 53 6.74 17.21 -10.03
N SER A 54 7.06 18.44 -10.39
CA SER A 54 6.24 19.26 -11.29
C SER A 54 6.10 18.54 -12.64
N GLY A 55 4.89 18.08 -12.98
CA GLY A 55 4.60 17.36 -14.23
C GLY A 55 4.41 15.84 -14.07
N LEU A 56 4.48 15.31 -12.85
CA LEU A 56 4.04 13.94 -12.58
C LEU A 56 2.51 13.89 -12.64
N SER A 57 1.95 12.98 -13.45
CA SER A 57 0.51 12.79 -13.49
C SER A 57 0.02 12.18 -12.17
N GLU A 58 -1.19 12.55 -11.76
CA GLU A 58 -1.83 12.11 -10.52
C GLU A 58 -1.88 10.57 -10.43
N GLU A 59 -2.29 9.92 -11.52
CA GLU A 59 -2.31 8.46 -11.64
C GLU A 59 -0.92 7.84 -11.41
N LEU A 60 0.15 8.44 -11.97
CA LEU A 60 1.51 7.92 -11.81
C LEU A 60 2.04 8.17 -10.40
N ALA A 61 1.69 9.30 -9.80
CA ALA A 61 2.03 9.61 -8.42
C ALA A 61 1.39 8.60 -7.46
N GLU A 62 0.12 8.26 -7.68
CA GLU A 62 -0.59 7.22 -6.93
C GLU A 62 0.05 5.84 -7.14
N GLN A 63 0.34 5.46 -8.39
CA GLN A 63 0.98 4.17 -8.67
C GLN A 63 2.37 4.06 -8.01
N CYS A 64 3.19 5.10 -8.11
CA CYS A 64 4.49 5.15 -7.46
C CYS A 64 4.33 5.06 -5.95
N ALA A 65 3.42 5.82 -5.37
CA ALA A 65 3.23 5.85 -3.93
C ALA A 65 2.70 4.52 -3.38
N LEU A 66 1.79 3.87 -4.11
CA LEU A 66 1.29 2.54 -3.78
C LEU A 66 2.45 1.53 -3.76
N ALA A 67 3.29 1.53 -4.80
CA ALA A 67 4.46 0.65 -4.86
C ALA A 67 5.43 0.91 -3.69
N VAL A 68 5.67 2.18 -3.32
CA VAL A 68 6.50 2.52 -2.16
C VAL A 68 5.88 2.05 -0.84
N ALA A 69 4.57 2.17 -0.69
CA ALA A 69 3.88 1.83 0.53
C ALA A 69 3.71 0.31 0.70
N GLU A 70 3.48 -0.44 -0.37
CA GLU A 70 3.48 -1.91 -0.34
C GLU A 70 4.88 -2.44 -0.01
N GLU A 71 5.92 -1.86 -0.59
CA GLU A 71 7.31 -2.19 -0.31
C GLU A 71 7.90 -1.39 0.86
N LYS A 72 7.08 -0.88 1.80
CA LYS A 72 7.52 -0.01 2.90
C LYS A 72 8.70 -0.60 3.68
N GLU A 73 8.71 -1.91 3.93
CA GLU A 73 9.83 -2.57 4.62
C GLU A 73 11.11 -2.56 3.79
N LEU A 74 10.99 -2.76 2.48
CA LEU A 74 12.10 -2.74 1.55
C LEU A 74 12.65 -1.31 1.40
N PHE A 75 11.78 -0.31 1.27
CA PHE A 75 12.17 1.10 1.29
C PHE A 75 12.81 1.50 2.63
N SER A 76 12.28 1.04 3.76
CA SER A 76 12.87 1.31 5.09
C SER A 76 14.26 0.70 5.24
N ARG A 77 14.48 -0.47 4.65
CA ARG A 77 15.80 -1.12 4.57
C ARG A 77 16.72 -0.41 3.56
N ALA A 78 16.20 -0.01 2.42
CA ALA A 78 16.92 0.72 1.38
C ALA A 78 17.39 2.09 1.85
N LEU A 79 16.62 2.80 2.68
CA LEU A 79 17.04 4.04 3.32
C LEU A 79 18.29 3.88 4.19
N LYS A 80 18.56 2.67 4.70
CA LYS A 80 19.80 2.34 5.44
C LYS A 80 20.88 1.74 4.53
N LYS A 81 20.49 0.96 3.52
CA LYS A 81 21.38 0.33 2.54
C LYS A 81 20.77 0.44 1.15
N PRO A 82 21.12 1.48 0.37
CA PRO A 82 20.47 1.73 -0.93
C PRO A 82 20.65 0.57 -1.93
N GLU A 83 21.64 -0.28 -1.72
CA GLU A 83 21.92 -1.48 -2.51
C GLU A 83 20.77 -2.50 -2.50
N LEU A 84 20.00 -2.57 -1.40
CA LEU A 84 18.88 -3.51 -1.25
C LEU A 84 17.71 -3.21 -2.20
N LEU A 85 17.58 -1.94 -2.62
CA LEU A 85 16.52 -1.54 -3.55
C LEU A 85 16.73 -2.17 -4.95
N ASN A 86 18.00 -2.38 -5.35
CA ASN A 86 18.36 -3.00 -6.62
C ASN A 86 18.47 -4.53 -6.54
N GLU A 87 18.63 -5.11 -5.35
CA GLU A 87 18.62 -6.57 -5.17
C GLU A 87 17.21 -7.17 -5.38
N ALA A 88 16.16 -6.44 -5.03
CA ALA A 88 14.77 -6.87 -5.21
C ALA A 88 14.38 -7.05 -6.69
N ALA A 89 14.95 -6.24 -7.58
CA ALA A 89 14.75 -6.33 -9.02
C ALA A 89 15.59 -7.41 -9.70
N ALA A 90 16.51 -8.07 -8.97
CA ALA A 90 17.42 -9.08 -9.51
C ALA A 90 16.94 -10.53 -9.28
N ALA A 91 15.79 -10.72 -8.60
CA ALA A 91 15.18 -12.03 -8.42
C ALA A 91 13.90 -12.15 -9.28
N GLU A 92 14.13 -12.54 -10.53
CA GLU A 92 13.20 -13.09 -11.54
C GLU A 92 12.44 -12.14 -12.46
#